data_AF-A0A938LJV1-F1
#
_entry.id   AF-A0A938LJV1-F1
#
_cell.length_a   1.000
_cell.length_b   1.000
_cell.length_c   1.000
_cell.angle_alpha   90.00
_cell.angle_beta   90.00
_cell.angle_gamma   90.00
#
_symmetry.space_group_name_H-M   'P 1'
#
loop_
_entity.id
_entity.type
_entity.pdbx_description
1 polymer ?
#
loop_
_entity_poly.entity_id
_entity_poly.type
_entity_poly.pdbx_seq_one_letter_code
_entity_poly.pdbx_strand_id
1 'polypeptide(L)' 'MAEKKKFLLRIDSALWDDLHAWAADELRSVNGQIEYALKQAIAARRRSGRKPQQGGSPQAGPRGS' A
#
# COMPACT_ATOMS: atom_id res chain seq x y z
N MET A 1 1.48 17.88 -4.50
CA MET A 1 0.77 16.62 -4.19
C MET A 1 1.76 15.49 -4.40
N ALA A 2 1.92 14.58 -3.45
CA ALA A 2 2.77 13.40 -3.64
C ALA A 2 2.19 12.56 -4.78
N GLU A 3 3.04 12.19 -5.74
CA GLU A 3 2.65 11.38 -6.89
C GLU A 3 2.14 10.01 -6.41
N LYS A 4 0.90 9.65 -6.75
CA LYS A 4 0.31 8.35 -6.40
C LYS A 4 0.73 7.33 -7.44
N LYS A 5 1.54 6.34 -7.03
CA LYS A 5 1.89 5.21 -7.89
C LYS A 5 0.65 4.36 -8.16
N LYS A 6 0.24 4.28 -9.43
CA LYS A 6 -0.81 3.35 -9.88
C LYS A 6 -0.20 1.97 -10.10
N PHE A 7 -0.80 0.93 -9.56
CA PHE A 7 -0.40 -0.45 -9.78
C PHE A 7 -1.64 -1.35 -9.81
N LEU A 8 -1.54 -2.47 -10.52
CA LEU A 8 -2.58 -3.49 -10.52
C LEU A 8 -2.44 -4.33 -9.25
N LEU A 9 -3.47 -4.31 -8.40
CA LEU A 9 -3.55 -5.15 -7.21
C LEU A 9 -4.38 -6.39 -7.56
N ARG A 10 -3.82 -7.57 -7.33
CA ARG A 10 -4.59 -8.82 -7.34
C ARG A 10 -5.14 -9.04 -5.94
N ILE A 11 -6.44 -9.19 -5.83
CA ILE A 11 -7.15 -9.37 -4.57
C ILE A 11 -8.17 -10.49 -4.74
N ASP A 12 -8.37 -11.27 -3.69
CA ASP A 12 -9.45 -12.26 -3.65
C ASP A 12 -10.82 -11.56 -3.67
N SER A 13 -11.82 -12.19 -4.30
CA SER A 13 -13.16 -11.62 -4.44
C SER A 13 -13.86 -11.40 -3.11
N ALA A 14 -13.73 -12.33 -2.15
CA ALA A 14 -14.37 -12.16 -0.84
C ALA A 14 -13.74 -10.99 -0.08
N LEU A 15 -12.41 -10.84 -0.15
CA LEU A 15 -11.72 -9.71 0.45
C LEU A 15 -12.12 -8.37 -0.19
N TRP A 16 -12.39 -8.37 -1.50
CA TRP A 16 -12.90 -7.17 -2.19
C TRP A 16 -14.28 -6.76 -1.68
N ASP A 17 -15.19 -7.72 -1.50
CA ASP A 17 -16.54 -7.47 -1.00
C ASP A 17 -16.53 -6.92 0.43
N ASP A 18 -15.68 -7.49 1.31
CA ASP A 18 -15.48 -7.00 2.68
C ASP A 18 -14.94 -5.56 2.69
N LEU A 19 -13.97 -5.25 1.83
CA LEU A 19 -13.43 -3.88 1.71
C LEU A 19 -14.46 -2.90 1.16
N HIS A 20 -15.32 -3.35 0.24
CA HIS A 20 -16.37 -2.53 -0.34
C HIS A 20 -17.44 -2.19 0.71
N ALA A 21 -17.88 -3.17 1.50
CA ALA A 21 -18.83 -2.97 2.60
C ALA A 21 -18.25 -2.02 3.67
N TRP A 22 -17.02 -2.25 4.11
CA TRP A 22 -16.38 -1.39 5.11
C TRP A 22 -16.19 0.05 4.60
N ALA A 23 -15.84 0.23 3.32
CA ALA A 23 -15.74 1.54 2.72
C ALA A 23 -17.10 2.26 2.68
N ALA A 24 -18.18 1.54 2.39
CA ALA A 24 -19.54 2.07 2.39
C ALA A 24 -19.97 2.53 3.80
N ASP A 25 -19.68 1.74 4.82
CA ASP A 25 -19.98 2.06 6.22
C ASP A 25 -19.27 3.34 6.70
N GLU A 26 -18.04 3.58 6.22
CA GLU A 26 -17.27 4.80 6.53
C GLU A 26 -17.52 5.97 5.55
N LEU A 27 -18.49 5.86 4.63
CA LEU A 27 -18.76 6.84 3.58
C LEU A 27 -17.50 7.24 2.78
N ARG A 28 -16.66 6.24 2.49
CA ARG A 28 -15.36 6.40 1.85
C ARG A 28 -15.33 5.69 0.50
N SER A 29 -14.49 6.18 -0.43
CA SER A 29 -14.12 5.39 -1.61
C SER A 29 -13.32 4.14 -1.20
N VAL A 30 -13.52 3.04 -1.94
CA VAL A 30 -12.78 1.78 -1.73
C VAL A 30 -11.27 1.99 -1.84
N ASN A 31 -10.80 2.79 -2.80
CA ASN A 31 -9.37 3.14 -2.91
C ASN A 31 -8.85 3.89 -1.68
N GLY A 32 -9.65 4.79 -1.12
CA GLY A 32 -9.33 5.47 0.14
C GLY A 32 -9.28 4.50 1.32
N GLN A 33 -10.16 3.49 1.33
CA GLN A 33 -10.20 2.47 2.38
C GLN A 33 -8.97 1.58 2.33
N ILE A 34 -8.59 1.13 1.13
CA ILE A 34 -7.36 0.36 0.90
C ILE A 34 -6.14 1.17 1.35
N GLU A 35 -6.04 2.45 0.97
CA GLU A 35 -4.92 3.31 1.37
C GLU A 35 -4.84 3.46 2.89
N TYR A 36 -5.97 3.62 3.57
CA TYR A 36 -6.06 3.72 5.02
C TYR A 36 -5.61 2.41 5.70
N ALA A 37 -6.16 1.27 5.30
CA ALA A 37 -5.82 -0.03 5.86
C ALA A 37 -4.32 -0.35 5.70
N LEU A 38 -3.75 -0.09 4.52
CA LEU A 38 -2.32 -0.28 4.26
C LEU A 38 -1.44 0.62 5.12
N LYS A 39 -1.80 1.90 5.30
CA LYS A 39 -1.08 2.83 6.19
C LYS A 39 -1.07 2.32 7.63
N GLN A 40 -2.22 1.85 8.12
CA GLN A 40 -2.35 1.30 9.47
C GLN A 40 -1.51 0.03 9.64
N ALA A 41 -1.53 -0.89 8.68
CA ALA A 41 -0.73 -2.11 8.70
C ALA A 41 0.79 -1.82 8.71
N ILE A 42 1.25 -0.88 7.88
CA ILE A 42 2.66 -0.48 7.85
C ILE A 42 3.06 0.23 9.15
N ALA A 43 2.21 1.10 9.69
CA ALA A 43 2.46 1.76 10.98
C ALA A 43 2.55 0.75 12.12
N ALA A 44 1.64 -0.23 12.17
CA ALA A 44 1.67 -1.32 13.14
C ALA A 44 2.96 -2.16 13.03
N ARG A 45 3.37 -2.54 11.81
CA ARG A 45 4.62 -3.25 11.56
C ARG A 45 5.86 -2.47 12.01
N ARG A 46 5.89 -1.15 11.80
CA ARG A 46 6.99 -0.29 12.23
C ARG A 46 7.07 -0.22 13.76
N ARG A 47 5.92 -0.13 14.44
CA ARG A 47 5.87 -0.14 15.91
C ARG A 47 6.31 -1.47 16.51
N SER A 48 6.06 -2.58 15.85
CA SER A 48 6.47 -3.91 16.32
C SER A 48 7.98 -4.21 16.16
N GLY A 49 8.82 -3.19 15.93
CA GLY A 49 10.29 -3.33 15.84
C GLY A 49 10.81 -4.08 14.60
N ARG A 50 9.91 -4.55 13.72
CA ARG A 50 10.27 -5.30 12.52
C ARG A 50 10.72 -4.31 11.45
N LYS A 51 12.02 -3.99 11.41
CA LYS A 51 12.61 -3.08 10.42
C LYS A 51 12.12 -3.47 9.02
N PRO A 52 11.56 -2.54 8.23
CA PRO A 52 11.31 -2.82 6.83
C PRO A 52 12.66 -3.07 6.18
N GLN A 53 12.86 -4.29 5.68
CA GLN A 53 13.95 -4.59 4.77
C GLN A 53 13.75 -3.62 3.59
N GLN A 54 14.64 -2.64 3.47
CA GLN A 54 14.64 -1.72 2.34
C GLN A 54 14.87 -2.59 1.11
N GLY A 55 13.78 -2.90 0.38
CA GLY A 55 13.86 -3.52 -0.92
C GLY A 55 14.58 -2.55 -1.84
N GLY A 56 15.83 -2.89 -2.17
CA GLY A 56 16.68 -2.07 -3.03
C GLY A 56 16.03 -1.82 -4.37
N SER A 57 16.16 -0.59 -4.84
CA SER A 57 16.20 -0.32 -6.28
C SER A 57 17.66 -0.48 -6.70
N PRO A 58 18.05 -1.54 -7.44
CA PRO A 58 19.28 -1.52 -8.19
C PRO A 58 19.03 -0.69 -9.45
N GLN A 59 19.59 0.51 -9.53
CA GLN A 59 19.91 1.07 -10.83
C GLN A 59 21.26 1.76 -10.77
N ALA A 60 22.28 0.93 -10.95
CA ALA A 60 23.55 1.36 -11.50
C ALA A 60 23.36 1.72 -12.98
N GLY A 61 23.90 2.87 -13.37
CA GLY A 61 24.11 3.31 -14.76
C GLY A 61 25.28 4.29 -14.77
N PRO A 62 26.13 4.28 -15.82
CA PRO A 62 27.56 4.06 -15.65
C PRO A 62 28.39 5.33 -15.41
N ARG A 63 29.56 5.10 -14.79
CA ARG A 63 30.73 5.99 -14.88
C ARG A 63 31.40 5.77 -16.25
N GLY A 64 31.81 6.85 -16.90
CA GLY A 64 32.61 6.89 -18.14
C GLY A 64 31.99 7.89 -19.12
N SER A 65 32.67 8.93 -19.60
CA SER A 65 34.10 9.26 -19.64
C SER A 65 34.32 10.76 -19.51
#